data_AF-A0A7K0U2P9-F1
#
_entry.id   AF-A0A7K0U2P9-F1
#
_cell.length_a   1.000
_cell.length_b   1.000
_cell.length_c   1.000
_cell.angle_alpha   90.00
_cell.angle_beta   90.00
_cell.angle_gamma   90.00
#
_symmetry.space_group_name_H-M   'P 1'
#
loop_
_entity.id
_entity.type
_entity.pdbx_description
1 polymer ?
#
loop_
_entity_poly.entity_id
_entity_poly.type
_entity_poly.pdbx_seq_one_letter_code
_entity_poly.pdbx_strand_id
1 'polypeptide(L)'
;MRHLDKAVLNKLVAGLEELVHRIAAEERVEAEIDVLWSIDPITFHPDLVEFASNIVEARSGVREVMPSGPMHDSAEMARSGVPTVMMFVPSIGGLSHTHIEDTAEADLELGIAAFDDLVRQMLPWAEARVG
;
A
#
# COMPACT_ATOMS: atom_id res chain seq x y z
N MET A 1 -1.77 4.16 -13.92
CA MET A 1 -2.79 4.86 -13.10
C MET A 1 -3.06 4.05 -11.84
N ARG A 2 -3.39 4.66 -10.69
CA ARG A 2 -3.56 3.94 -9.41
C ARG A 2 -4.73 4.53 -8.61
N HIS A 3 -5.55 3.67 -8.01
CA HIS A 3 -6.58 4.04 -7.05
C HIS A 3 -6.98 2.80 -6.22
N LEU A 4 -7.38 2.99 -4.94
CA LEU A 4 -7.77 1.87 -4.06
C LEU A 4 -9.14 1.27 -4.39
N ASP A 5 -10.03 2.08 -4.93
CA ASP A 5 -11.31 1.62 -5.47
C ASP A 5 -11.15 1.30 -6.97
N LYS A 6 -11.38 0.02 -7.30
CA LYS A 6 -11.35 -0.50 -8.67
C LYS A 6 -12.37 0.20 -9.59
N ALA A 7 -13.55 0.55 -9.10
CA ALA A 7 -14.55 1.25 -9.89
C ALA A 7 -14.09 2.68 -10.25
N VAL A 8 -13.39 3.35 -9.33
CA VAL A 8 -12.79 4.66 -9.62
C VAL A 8 -11.61 4.52 -10.59
N LEU A 9 -10.75 3.51 -10.42
CA LEU A 9 -9.66 3.24 -11.37
C LEU A 9 -10.19 3.02 -12.79
N ASN A 10 -11.24 2.20 -12.94
CA ASN A 10 -11.87 1.95 -14.24
C ASN A 10 -12.43 3.23 -14.88
N LYS A 11 -13.05 4.12 -14.09
CA LYS A 11 -13.55 5.41 -14.58
C LYS A 11 -12.41 6.30 -15.08
N LEU A 12 -11.29 6.34 -14.37
CA LEU A 12 -10.14 7.14 -14.77
C LEU A 12 -9.51 6.60 -16.08
N VAL A 13 -9.42 5.28 -16.23
CA VAL A 13 -8.95 4.64 -17.48
C VAL A 13 -9.89 4.95 -18.64
N ALA A 14 -11.20 4.76 -18.47
CA ALA A 14 -12.18 5.07 -19.50
C ALA A 14 -12.16 6.56 -19.91
N GLY A 15 -11.98 7.47 -18.93
CA GLY A 15 -11.85 8.90 -19.21
C GLY A 15 -10.57 9.25 -19.99
N LEU A 16 -9.47 8.54 -19.76
CA LEU A 16 -8.25 8.67 -20.55
C LEU A 16 -8.48 8.21 -22.00
N GLU A 17 -9.12 7.05 -22.19
CA GLU A 17 -9.44 6.52 -23.51
C GLU A 17 -10.33 7.48 -24.31
N GLU A 18 -11.39 8.01 -23.68
CA GLU A 18 -12.26 9.01 -24.29
C GLU A 18 -11.49 10.28 -24.70
N LEU A 19 -10.63 10.78 -23.81
CA LEU A 19 -9.82 11.97 -24.06
C LEU A 19 -8.86 11.76 -25.23
N VAL A 20 -8.15 10.63 -25.27
CA VAL A 20 -7.20 10.30 -26.34
C VAL A 20 -7.92 10.18 -27.68
N HIS A 21 -9.03 9.46 -27.74
CA HIS A 21 -9.80 9.31 -28.98
C HIS A 21 -10.38 10.64 -29.47
N ARG A 22 -10.83 11.52 -28.56
CA ARG A 22 -11.30 12.86 -28.93
C ARG A 22 -10.17 13.69 -29.57
N ILE A 23 -9.01 13.75 -28.93
CA ILE A 23 -7.87 14.52 -29.43
C ILE A 23 -7.38 13.95 -30.77
N ALA A 24 -7.30 12.62 -30.90
CA ALA A 24 -6.89 11.98 -32.14
C ALA A 24 -7.81 12.34 -33.33
N ALA A 25 -9.12 12.39 -33.08
CA ALA A 25 -10.10 12.82 -34.07
C ALA A 25 -9.96 14.31 -34.44
N GLU A 26 -9.74 15.20 -33.46
CA GLU A 26 -9.55 16.64 -33.66
C GLU A 26 -8.28 16.93 -34.49
N GLU A 27 -7.19 16.22 -34.20
CA GLU A 27 -5.89 16.39 -34.85
C GLU A 27 -5.73 15.55 -36.14
N ARG A 28 -6.71 14.70 -36.45
CA ARG A 28 -6.71 13.78 -37.61
C ARG A 28 -5.51 12.82 -37.63
N VAL A 29 -5.23 12.21 -36.48
CA VAL A 29 -4.18 11.19 -36.31
C VAL A 29 -4.78 9.89 -35.79
N GLU A 30 -4.05 8.79 -35.94
CA GLU A 30 -4.40 7.51 -35.31
C GLU A 30 -3.75 7.44 -33.92
N ALA A 31 -4.47 6.85 -32.96
CA ALA A 31 -3.99 6.59 -31.61
C ALA A 31 -4.45 5.21 -31.15
N GLU A 32 -3.55 4.49 -30.48
CA GLU A 32 -3.80 3.17 -29.90
C GLU A 32 -3.39 3.20 -28.42
N ILE A 33 -4.17 2.52 -27.58
CA ILE A 33 -3.91 2.40 -26.14
C ILE A 33 -3.79 0.93 -25.81
N ASP A 34 -2.59 0.53 -25.39
CA ASP A 34 -2.30 -0.81 -24.88
C ASP A 34 -2.12 -0.79 -23.36
N VAL A 35 -2.96 -1.55 -22.65
CA VAL A 35 -2.78 -1.77 -21.21
C VAL A 35 -1.74 -2.87 -21.00
N LEU A 36 -0.49 -2.47 -20.76
CA LEU A 36 0.63 -3.39 -20.55
C LEU A 36 0.55 -4.15 -19.23
N TRP A 37 -0.06 -3.56 -18.20
CA TRP A 37 -0.11 -4.13 -16.86
C TRP A 37 -1.28 -3.57 -16.05
N SER A 38 -1.98 -4.45 -15.32
CA SER A 38 -3.08 -4.08 -14.42
C SER A 38 -3.11 -5.03 -13.24
N ILE A 39 -3.27 -4.48 -12.03
CA ILE A 39 -3.40 -5.23 -10.79
C ILE A 39 -4.55 -4.64 -9.99
N ASP A 40 -5.42 -5.51 -9.50
CA ASP A 40 -6.51 -5.12 -8.61
C ASP A 40 -5.96 -4.67 -7.25
N PRO A 41 -6.61 -3.70 -6.57
CA PRO A 41 -6.21 -3.29 -5.22
C PRO A 41 -6.15 -4.49 -4.27
N ILE A 42 -5.01 -4.64 -3.58
CA ILE A 42 -4.79 -5.71 -2.60
C ILE A 42 -4.98 -5.13 -1.20
N THR A 43 -5.93 -5.68 -0.45
CA THR A 43 -6.21 -5.28 0.93
C THR A 43 -5.48 -6.19 1.91
N PHE A 44 -5.05 -5.60 3.03
CA PHE A 44 -4.47 -6.34 4.16
C PHE A 44 -5.53 -6.78 5.16
N HIS A 45 -5.16 -7.75 6.01
CA HIS A 45 -6.12 -8.41 6.89
C HIS A 45 -6.63 -7.41 7.95
N PRO A 46 -7.96 -7.23 8.12
CA PRO A 46 -8.53 -6.17 8.94
C PRO A 46 -8.10 -6.24 10.41
N ASP A 47 -8.13 -7.42 11.03
CA ASP A 47 -7.66 -7.59 12.42
C ASP A 47 -6.20 -7.13 12.60
N LEU A 48 -5.34 -7.41 11.62
CA LEU A 48 -3.92 -7.08 11.70
C LEU A 48 -3.67 -5.59 11.48
N VAL A 49 -4.45 -4.96 10.59
CA VAL A 49 -4.46 -3.50 10.43
C VAL A 49 -4.87 -2.82 11.73
N GLU A 50 -5.88 -3.35 12.42
CA GLU A 50 -6.34 -2.82 13.70
C GLU A 50 -5.30 -3.00 14.81
N PHE A 51 -4.63 -4.16 14.89
CA PHE A 51 -3.52 -4.38 15.82
C PHE A 51 -2.38 -3.38 15.59
N ALA A 52 -1.92 -3.26 14.34
CA ALA A 52 -0.87 -2.33 13.98
C ALA A 52 -1.25 -0.89 14.31
N SER A 53 -2.48 -0.47 14.00
CA SER A 53 -2.97 0.90 14.27
C SER A 53 -2.98 1.22 15.76
N ASN A 54 -3.45 0.29 16.61
CA ASN A 54 -3.47 0.46 18.05
C ASN A 54 -2.05 0.53 18.65
N ILE A 55 -1.13 -0.30 18.17
CA ILE A 55 0.25 -0.33 18.65
C ILE A 55 0.99 0.96 18.26
N VAL A 56 0.84 1.39 17.01
CA VAL A 56 1.45 2.63 16.52
C VAL A 56 0.91 3.82 17.30
N GLU A 57 -0.39 3.89 17.53
CA GLU A 57 -1.02 4.95 18.34
C GLU A 57 -0.49 4.95 19.78
N ALA A 58 -0.38 3.78 20.42
CA ALA A 58 0.12 3.67 21.79
C ALA A 58 1.59 4.11 21.94
N ARG A 59 2.43 3.89 20.92
CA ARG A 59 3.86 4.22 20.97
C ARG A 59 4.20 5.62 20.48
N SER A 60 3.50 6.08 19.44
CA SER A 60 3.80 7.33 18.73
C SER A 60 2.81 8.46 19.02
N GLY A 61 1.63 8.15 19.54
CA GLY A 61 0.51 9.09 19.65
C GLY A 61 -0.19 9.40 18.32
N VAL A 62 0.18 8.73 17.23
CA VAL A 62 -0.37 8.92 15.89
C VAL A 62 -1.12 7.67 15.45
N ARG A 63 -2.34 7.84 14.92
CA ARG A 63 -3.12 6.77 14.30
C ARG A 63 -3.41 7.12 12.84
N GLU A 64 -2.53 6.70 11.95
CA GLU A 64 -2.71 6.91 10.50
C GLU A 64 -2.67 5.58 9.75
N VAL A 65 -3.74 5.30 9.00
CA VAL A 65 -3.82 4.15 8.12
C VAL A 65 -3.79 4.65 6.69
N MET A 66 -2.82 4.18 5.92
CA MET A 66 -2.59 4.63 4.56
C MET A 66 -2.32 3.46 3.60
N PRO A 67 -2.62 3.64 2.31
CA PRO A 67 -2.22 2.66 1.31
C PRO A 67 -0.73 2.69 1.03
N SER A 68 -0.16 1.54 0.68
CA SER A 68 1.18 1.51 0.08
C SER A 68 1.10 2.00 -1.37
N GLY A 69 1.91 3.00 -1.70
CA GLY A 69 2.07 3.46 -3.09
C GLY A 69 2.80 2.43 -3.94
N PRO A 70 4.00 1.96 -3.54
CA PRO A 70 4.74 0.89 -4.21
C PRO A 70 4.19 -0.50 -3.90
N MET A 71 4.58 -1.47 -4.75
CA MET A 71 4.36 -2.89 -4.50
C MET A 71 5.49 -3.45 -3.64
N HIS A 72 5.12 -4.24 -2.63
CA HIS A 72 6.04 -4.98 -1.76
C HIS A 72 5.67 -6.47 -1.75
N ASP A 73 6.59 -7.33 -1.32
CA ASP A 73 6.38 -8.78 -1.28
C ASP A 73 5.15 -9.18 -0.44
N SER A 74 4.82 -8.38 0.58
CA SER A 74 3.62 -8.52 1.40
C SER A 74 2.32 -8.54 0.59
N ALA A 75 2.26 -7.84 -0.54
CA ALA A 75 1.08 -7.84 -1.42
C ALA A 75 0.85 -9.24 -2.03
N GLU A 76 1.93 -9.94 -2.40
CA GLU A 76 1.86 -11.30 -2.92
C GLU A 76 1.48 -12.31 -1.83
N MET A 77 2.00 -12.13 -0.62
CA MET A 77 1.59 -12.93 0.55
C MET A 77 0.09 -12.79 0.83
N ALA A 78 -0.42 -11.56 0.87
CA ALA A 78 -1.85 -11.29 1.03
C ALA A 78 -2.67 -11.94 -0.09
N ARG A 79 -2.21 -11.85 -1.35
CA ARG A 79 -2.89 -12.45 -2.50
C ARG A 79 -2.94 -13.98 -2.43
N SER A 80 -1.94 -14.62 -1.82
CA SER A 80 -1.92 -16.07 -1.59
C SER A 80 -2.82 -16.54 -0.43
N GLY A 81 -3.51 -15.62 0.25
CA GLY A 81 -4.40 -15.93 1.36
C GLY A 81 -3.72 -15.97 2.74
N VAL A 82 -2.46 -15.53 2.84
CA VAL A 82 -1.77 -15.39 4.13
C VAL A 82 -2.19 -14.07 4.79
N PRO A 83 -2.74 -14.07 6.01
CA PRO A 83 -3.03 -12.83 6.74
C PRO A 83 -1.78 -11.95 6.84
N THR A 84 -1.85 -10.77 6.26
CA THR A 84 -0.70 -9.87 6.09
C THR A 84 -1.07 -8.45 6.47
N VAL A 85 -0.12 -7.70 7.01
CA VAL A 85 -0.17 -6.25 7.28
C VAL A 85 1.22 -5.65 7.07
N MET A 86 1.30 -4.35 6.82
CA MET A 86 2.55 -3.59 6.81
C MET A 86 2.50 -2.46 7.84
N MET A 87 3.67 -2.10 8.36
CA MET A 87 3.90 -0.90 9.15
C MET A 87 4.93 -0.03 8.44
N PHE A 88 4.72 1.28 8.45
CA PHE A 88 5.64 2.24 7.85
C PHE A 88 6.32 3.09 8.90
N VAL A 89 7.57 3.44 8.62
CA VAL A 89 8.34 4.49 9.27
C VAL A 89 8.61 5.58 8.23
N PRO A 90 8.64 6.86 8.63
CA PRO A 90 8.84 7.94 7.68
C PRO A 90 10.27 7.95 7.12
N SER A 91 10.41 8.18 5.82
CA SER A 91 11.69 8.59 5.22
C SER A 91 11.81 10.11 5.25
N ILE A 92 12.99 10.63 5.55
CA ILE A 92 13.27 12.07 5.61
C ILE A 92 12.96 12.70 4.24
N GLY A 93 12.04 13.66 4.22
CA GLY A 93 11.58 14.32 2.99
C GLY A 93 10.77 13.43 2.04
N GLY A 94 10.37 12.22 2.47
CA GLY A 94 9.63 11.27 1.63
C GLY A 94 10.45 10.72 0.46
N LEU A 95 11.77 10.78 0.55
CA LEU A 95 12.66 10.30 -0.51
C LEU A 95 12.77 8.77 -0.48
N SER A 96 12.80 8.15 -1.66
CA SER A 96 13.10 6.73 -1.81
C SER A 96 13.80 6.46 -3.15
N HIS A 97 14.47 5.31 -3.28
CA HIS A 97 15.25 4.91 -4.46
C HIS A 97 16.36 5.91 -4.83
N THR A 98 17.00 6.50 -3.82
CA THR A 98 18.12 7.42 -4.00
C THR A 98 19.15 7.24 -2.89
N HIS A 99 20.42 7.54 -3.18
CA HIS A 99 21.54 7.41 -2.24
C HIS A 99 21.42 8.30 -0.98
N ILE A 100 20.54 9.30 -1.00
CA ILE A 100 20.25 10.20 0.14
C ILE A 100 18.97 9.82 0.87
N GLU A 101 18.35 8.68 0.52
CA GLU A 101 17.24 8.12 1.30
C GLU A 101 17.73 7.80 2.71
N ASP A 102 17.01 8.31 3.70
CA ASP A 102 17.37 8.17 5.11
C ASP A 102 16.11 8.22 6.00
N THR A 103 16.18 7.62 7.17
CA THR A 103 15.13 7.64 8.20
C THR A 103 15.78 8.01 9.53
N ALA A 104 15.15 8.91 10.29
CA ALA A 104 15.71 9.34 11.56
C ALA A 104 15.84 8.15 12.52
N GLU A 105 16.94 8.07 13.27
CA GLU A 105 17.23 6.95 14.17
C GLU A 105 16.10 6.74 15.20
N ALA A 106 15.52 7.81 15.73
CA ALA A 106 14.38 7.73 16.65
C ALA A 106 13.13 7.10 16.00
N ASP A 107 12.89 7.34 14.71
CA ASP A 107 11.78 6.72 13.98
C ASP A 107 12.06 5.24 13.70
N LEU A 108 13.32 4.87 13.45
CA LEU A 108 13.74 3.47 13.33
C LEU A 108 13.54 2.71 14.65
N GLU A 109 14.01 3.26 15.77
CA GLU A 109 13.85 2.67 17.10
C GLU A 109 12.37 2.47 17.44
N LEU A 110 11.55 3.50 17.19
CA LEU A 110 10.10 3.46 17.37
C LEU A 110 9.46 2.37 16.52
N GLY A 111 9.82 2.31 15.23
CA GLY A 111 9.30 1.32 14.28
C GLY A 111 9.66 -0.11 14.66
N ILE A 112 10.91 -0.36 15.08
CA ILE A 112 11.37 -1.67 15.52
C ILE A 112 10.61 -2.12 16.77
N ALA A 113 10.46 -1.23 17.77
CA ALA A 113 9.76 -1.57 19.00
C ALA A 113 8.25 -1.81 18.75
N ALA A 114 7.64 -1.04 17.85
CA ALA A 114 6.25 -1.23 17.45
C ALA A 114 6.06 -2.54 16.65
N PHE A 115 7.02 -2.90 15.81
CA PHE A 115 7.01 -4.18 15.10
C PHE A 115 7.15 -5.38 16.04
N ASP A 116 8.02 -5.31 17.07
CA ASP A 116 8.13 -6.36 18.11
C ASP A 116 6.80 -6.58 18.82
N ASP A 117 6.12 -5.51 19.26
CA ASP A 117 4.79 -5.61 19.88
C ASP A 117 3.77 -6.27 18.95
N LEU A 118 3.77 -5.88 17.67
CA LEU A 118 2.84 -6.43 16.69
C LEU A 118 3.06 -7.93 16.50
N VAL A 119 4.31 -8.36 16.33
CA VAL A 119 4.64 -9.79 16.22
C VAL A 119 4.19 -10.55 17.47
N ARG A 120 4.45 -10.02 18.67
CA ARG A 120 4.01 -10.64 19.94
C ARG A 120 2.49 -10.76 20.03
N GLN A 121 1.75 -9.77 19.56
CA GLN A 121 0.29 -9.81 19.53
C GLN A 121 -0.24 -10.79 18.47
N MET A 122 0.44 -10.88 17.32
CA MET A 122 0.05 -11.75 16.21
C MET A 122 0.27 -13.23 16.48
N LEU A 123 1.30 -13.60 17.23
CA LEU A 123 1.63 -15.01 17.52
C LEU A 123 0.45 -15.82 18.10
N PRO A 124 -0.14 -15.46 19.26
CA PRO A 124 -1.27 -16.21 19.81
C PRO A 124 -2.53 -16.11 18.94
N TRP A 125 -2.71 -14.98 18.24
CA TRP A 125 -3.83 -14.80 17.29
C TRP A 125 -3.73 -15.76 16.10
N ALA A 126 -2.51 -16.01 15.61
CA ALA A 126 -2.25 -16.94 14.53
C ALA A 126 -2.40 -18.39 14.99
N GLU A 127 -1.88 -18.75 16.17
CA GLU A 127 -2.02 -20.10 16.75
C GLU A 127 -3.49 -20.53 16.85
N ALA A 128 -4.36 -19.62 17.29
CA ALA A 128 -5.80 -19.88 17.42
C ALA A 128 -6.53 -20.14 16.09
N ARG A 129 -5.89 -19.93 14.94
CA ARG A 129 -6.47 -20.12 13.60
C ARG A 129 -5.95 -21.37 12.88
N VAL A 130 -4.93 -22.02 13.42
CA VAL A 130 -4.30 -23.24 12.84
C VAL A 130 -4.76 -24.52 13.55
N GLY A 131 -5.35 -24.40 14.75
CA GLY A 131 -5.99 -25.50 15.50
C GLY A 131 -7.47 -25.63 15.21
#